data_AF-A0A7X7GPH4-F1
#
_entry.id   AF-A0A7X7GPH4-F1
#
_cell.length_a   1.000
_cell.length_b   1.000
_cell.length_c   1.000
_cell.angle_alpha   90.00
_cell.angle_beta   90.00
_cell.angle_gamma   90.00
#
_symmetry.space_group_name_H-M   'P 1'
#
loop_
_entity.id
_entity.type
_entity.pdbx_description
1 polymer ?
#
loop_
_entity_poly.entity_id
_entity_poly.type
_entity_poly.pdbx_seq_one_letter_code
_entity_poly.pdbx_strand_id
1 'polypeptide(L)'
;MKTQLSTAAAVLLCGAFAVGCNSKVKECNQVADIVNENVDALHKIERDLRAANDPGEEGKQAQAMVTAVQDATQKLEALNIGTDGLKPLVAAYVSMLKQVEEGGKEIVSQVEAAGELTDTKIDATLEALQNAQKAVVAACEKPSDDCPKVAAVFDAFPNSVTDDEVGPAFSKMGADLEKLELADGPVKTATTELIKVVKEKVVLLEKAVRLQKALEAAGKKIDDAVAQEDKVVDDLNGFCGAG
;
A
#
# COMPACT_ATOMS: atom_id res chain seq x y z
N MET A 1 -4.57 -4.40 2.25
CA MET A 1 -3.91 -5.71 2.00
C MET A 1 -4.32 -6.72 3.06
N LYS A 2 -4.74 -7.93 2.69
CA LYS A 2 -4.92 -9.06 3.62
C LYS A 2 -4.04 -10.24 3.18
N THR A 3 -2.76 -9.96 3.00
CA THR A 3 -1.68 -10.95 2.94
C THR A 3 -1.75 -11.74 4.24
N GLN A 4 -1.88 -13.06 4.21
CA GLN A 4 -1.49 -13.92 5.33
C GLN A 4 -0.13 -14.46 4.95
N LEU A 5 0.94 -14.01 5.63
CA LEU A 5 2.17 -14.77 5.66
C LEU A 5 1.79 -16.21 6.06
N SER A 6 2.18 -17.16 5.21
CA SER A 6 1.99 -18.57 5.47
C SER A 6 2.58 -18.89 6.85
N THR A 7 1.84 -19.64 7.67
CA THR A 7 2.37 -20.16 8.95
C THR A 7 3.47 -21.21 8.76
N ALA A 8 3.83 -21.56 7.52
CA ALA A 8 5.05 -22.28 7.18
C ALA A 8 6.13 -21.22 6.90
N ALA A 9 7.32 -21.23 7.47
CA ALA A 9 8.06 -22.34 8.03
C ALA A 9 9.12 -21.84 9.02
N ALA A 10 9.21 -22.49 10.17
CA ALA A 10 10.47 -22.53 10.90
C ALA A 10 11.42 -23.45 10.11
N VAL A 11 12.65 -23.01 9.84
CA VAL A 11 13.67 -23.94 9.36
C VAL A 11 13.93 -24.94 10.48
N LEU A 12 13.38 -26.16 10.36
CA LEU A 12 13.43 -27.18 11.39
C LEU A 12 14.82 -27.81 11.38
N LEU A 13 15.61 -27.44 12.39
CA LEU A 13 16.93 -28.01 12.64
C LEU A 13 16.82 -29.50 12.99
N CYS A 14 17.68 -30.32 12.38
CA CYS A 14 17.85 -31.71 12.76
C CYS A 14 18.20 -31.83 14.25
N GLY A 15 17.41 -32.67 14.93
CA GLY A 15 17.70 -33.18 16.25
C GLY A 15 19.08 -33.85 16.30
N ALA A 16 19.81 -33.52 17.36
CA ALA A 16 21.17 -33.93 17.66
C ALA A 16 21.47 -35.41 17.38
N PHE A 17 22.38 -35.74 16.46
CA PHE A 17 23.37 -36.82 16.61
C PHE A 17 24.54 -36.63 15.62
N ALA A 18 25.74 -36.43 16.18
CA ALA A 18 27.08 -36.85 15.70
C ALA A 18 28.14 -35.74 15.86
N VAL A 19 29.04 -35.97 16.79
CA VAL A 19 30.23 -35.18 17.08
C VAL A 19 31.20 -35.30 15.89
N GLY A 20 31.25 -34.29 15.03
CA GLY A 20 32.24 -34.15 13.96
C GLY A 20 31.99 -32.89 13.14
N CYS A 21 33.04 -32.12 12.84
CA CYS A 21 33.03 -30.88 12.05
C CYS A 21 32.42 -31.06 10.64
N ASN A 22 31.10 -31.11 10.52
CA ASN A 22 30.44 -31.14 9.21
C ASN A 22 30.12 -29.70 8.81
N SER A 23 30.93 -29.11 7.92
CA SER A 23 30.77 -27.73 7.44
C SER A 23 29.35 -27.45 6.93
N LYS A 24 28.70 -28.47 6.35
CA LYS A 24 27.28 -28.45 5.95
C LYS A 24 26.34 -28.05 7.09
N VAL A 25 26.47 -28.64 8.28
CA VAL A 25 25.58 -28.36 9.43
C VAL A 25 25.79 -26.93 9.92
N LYS A 26 27.04 -26.49 10.00
CA LYS A 26 27.37 -25.11 10.41
C LYS A 26 26.77 -24.09 9.43
N GLU A 27 26.96 -24.29 8.13
CA GLU A 27 26.43 -23.38 7.10
C GLU A 27 24.89 -23.39 7.10
N CYS A 28 24.27 -24.56 7.24
CA CYS A 28 22.81 -24.68 7.40
C CYS A 28 22.28 -23.92 8.62
N ASN A 29 22.96 -24.02 9.77
CA ASN A 29 22.55 -23.28 10.98
C ASN A 29 22.63 -21.77 10.77
N GLN A 30 23.69 -21.27 10.13
CA GLN A 30 23.84 -19.84 9.84
C GLN A 30 22.74 -19.33 8.91
N VAL A 31 22.37 -20.11 7.89
CA VAL A 31 21.26 -19.76 7.00
C VAL A 31 19.93 -19.80 7.76
N ALA A 32 19.69 -20.85 8.55
CA ALA A 32 18.48 -21.01 9.34
C ALA A 32 18.27 -19.85 10.33
N ASP A 33 19.32 -19.42 11.04
CA ASP A 33 19.26 -18.31 11.98
C ASP A 33 18.81 -17.02 11.28
N ILE A 34 19.40 -16.70 10.11
CA ILE A 34 19.04 -15.49 9.35
C ILE A 34 17.61 -15.58 8.79
N VAL A 35 17.22 -16.73 8.26
CA VAL A 35 15.86 -16.95 7.73
C VAL A 35 14.84 -16.79 8.86
N ASN A 36 15.04 -17.42 10.00
CA ASN A 36 14.14 -17.34 11.15
C ASN A 36 14.05 -15.91 11.71
N GLU A 37 15.19 -15.20 11.86
CA GLU A 37 15.20 -13.78 12.27
C GLU A 37 14.38 -12.91 11.31
N ASN A 38 14.53 -13.13 9.99
CA ASN A 38 13.80 -12.39 8.97
C ASN A 38 12.29 -12.67 9.02
N VAL A 39 11.90 -13.94 9.14
CA VAL A 39 10.49 -14.35 9.24
C VAL A 39 9.83 -13.73 10.48
N ASP A 40 10.50 -13.74 11.63
CA ASP A 40 9.99 -13.11 12.86
C ASP A 40 9.80 -11.60 12.69
N ALA A 41 10.75 -10.92 12.04
CA ALA A 41 10.66 -9.50 11.73
C ALA A 41 9.49 -9.21 10.78
N LEU A 42 9.34 -9.98 9.71
CA LEU A 42 8.26 -9.83 8.72
C LEU A 42 6.88 -10.09 9.35
N HIS A 43 6.74 -11.11 10.18
CA HIS A 43 5.49 -11.36 10.92
C HIS A 43 5.11 -10.21 11.86
N LYS A 44 6.10 -9.57 12.50
CA LYS A 44 5.83 -8.39 13.32
C LYS A 44 5.33 -7.23 12.46
N ILE A 45 6.00 -6.96 11.34
CA ILE A 45 5.64 -5.87 10.43
C ILE A 45 4.27 -6.11 9.81
N GLU A 46 3.93 -7.35 9.44
CA GLU A 46 2.60 -7.70 8.93
C GLU A 46 1.49 -7.44 9.96
N ARG A 47 1.72 -7.77 11.23
CA ARG A 47 0.75 -7.44 12.30
C ARG A 47 0.55 -5.94 12.43
N ASP A 48 1.64 -5.18 12.42
CA ASP A 48 1.59 -3.72 12.53
C ASP A 48 0.93 -3.10 11.28
N LEU A 49 1.18 -3.65 10.09
CA LEU A 49 0.54 -3.23 8.84
C LEU A 49 -0.97 -3.51 8.84
N ARG A 50 -1.41 -4.63 9.44
CA ARG A 50 -2.85 -4.91 9.62
C ARG A 50 -3.53 -3.99 10.64
N ALA A 51 -2.76 -3.46 11.58
CA ALA A 51 -3.25 -2.52 12.58
C ALA A 51 -3.25 -1.07 12.05
N ALA A 52 -2.48 -0.79 11.00
CA ALA A 52 -2.42 0.52 10.37
C ALA A 52 -3.80 0.97 9.88
N ASN A 53 -4.14 2.22 10.19
CA ASN A 53 -5.42 2.82 9.82
C ASN A 53 -5.28 4.00 8.85
N ASP A 54 -4.05 4.42 8.54
CA ASP A 54 -3.79 5.48 7.58
C ASP A 54 -2.60 5.16 6.63
N PRO A 55 -2.56 5.78 5.43
CA PRO A 55 -1.48 5.60 4.46
C PRO A 55 -0.05 5.84 4.99
N GLY A 56 0.12 6.76 5.93
CA GLY A 56 1.41 7.11 6.51
C GLY A 56 1.94 5.99 7.41
N GLU A 57 1.06 5.35 8.18
CA GLU A 57 1.41 4.14 8.93
C GLU A 57 1.72 2.96 8.01
N GLU A 58 0.93 2.75 6.95
CA GLU A 58 1.22 1.72 5.94
C GLU A 58 2.60 1.93 5.29
N GLY A 59 2.96 3.18 4.96
CA GLY A 59 4.27 3.53 4.43
C GLY A 59 5.43 3.26 5.40
N LYS A 60 5.24 3.53 6.70
CA LYS A 60 6.24 3.19 7.74
C LYS A 60 6.46 1.69 7.83
N GLN A 61 5.39 0.90 7.80
CA GLN A 61 5.50 -0.56 7.85
C GLN A 61 6.13 -1.13 6.58
N ALA A 62 5.80 -0.59 5.41
CA ALA A 62 6.48 -0.95 4.17
C ALA A 62 7.99 -0.63 4.22
N GLN A 63 8.38 0.52 4.78
CA GLN A 63 9.80 0.86 4.97
C GLN A 63 10.50 -0.08 5.96
N ALA A 64 9.82 -0.47 7.04
CA ALA A 64 10.34 -1.45 7.99
C ALA A 64 10.56 -2.82 7.32
N MET A 65 9.64 -3.25 6.45
CA MET A 65 9.77 -4.47 5.65
C MET A 65 10.97 -4.40 4.70
N VAL A 66 11.12 -3.30 3.94
CA VAL A 66 12.29 -3.08 3.08
C VAL A 66 13.58 -3.21 3.88
N THR A 67 13.64 -2.63 5.07
CA THR A 67 14.83 -2.64 5.92
C THR A 67 15.17 -4.04 6.41
N ALA A 68 14.18 -4.79 6.90
CA ALA A 68 14.38 -6.15 7.41
C ALA A 68 14.88 -7.09 6.29
N VAL A 69 14.26 -7.00 5.11
CA VAL A 69 14.60 -7.81 3.94
C VAL A 69 15.99 -7.48 3.40
N GLN A 70 16.40 -6.20 3.42
CA GLN A 70 17.75 -5.78 3.05
C GLN A 70 18.80 -6.32 4.02
N ASP A 71 18.54 -6.25 5.34
CA ASP A 71 19.44 -6.80 6.36
C ASP A 71 19.62 -8.32 6.18
N ALA A 72 18.52 -9.06 6.01
CA ALA A 72 18.57 -10.50 5.76
C ALA A 72 19.32 -10.85 4.47
N THR A 73 19.08 -10.11 3.39
CA THR A 73 19.79 -10.27 2.10
C THR A 73 21.28 -10.07 2.28
N GLN A 74 21.71 -8.99 2.94
CA GLN A 74 23.12 -8.70 3.18
C GLN A 74 23.80 -9.78 4.05
N LYS A 75 23.12 -10.22 5.11
CA LYS A 75 23.61 -11.30 5.98
C LYS A 75 23.82 -12.60 5.20
N LEU A 76 22.88 -12.98 4.34
CA LEU A 76 22.96 -14.20 3.52
C LEU A 76 24.04 -14.10 2.44
N GLU A 77 24.15 -12.96 1.75
CA GLU A 77 25.18 -12.74 0.73
C GLU A 77 26.60 -12.69 1.31
N ALA A 78 26.74 -12.33 2.59
CA ALA A 78 28.01 -12.34 3.32
C ALA A 78 28.45 -13.74 3.79
N LEU A 79 27.57 -14.75 3.73
CA LEU A 79 27.93 -16.11 4.12
C LEU A 79 28.90 -16.74 3.12
N ASN A 80 30.03 -17.23 3.61
CA ASN A 80 30.97 -18.03 2.82
C ASN A 80 30.49 -19.49 2.73
N ILE A 81 29.50 -19.73 1.87
CA ILE A 81 28.91 -21.07 1.67
C ILE A 81 29.81 -21.89 0.75
N GLY A 82 30.45 -22.93 1.32
CA GLY A 82 31.26 -23.90 0.59
C GLY A 82 30.47 -25.13 0.14
N THR A 83 29.25 -25.35 0.65
CA THR A 83 28.44 -26.51 0.30
C THR A 83 27.73 -26.30 -1.05
N ASP A 84 28.13 -27.09 -2.07
CA ASP A 84 27.67 -26.97 -3.46
C ASP A 84 26.14 -27.00 -3.66
N GLY A 85 25.39 -27.67 -2.78
CA GLY A 85 23.92 -27.73 -2.84
C GLY A 85 23.19 -26.63 -2.05
N LEU A 86 23.84 -25.99 -1.09
CA LEU A 86 23.22 -24.96 -0.25
C LEU A 86 23.23 -23.58 -0.94
N LYS A 87 24.30 -23.30 -1.68
CA LYS A 87 24.49 -22.04 -2.40
C LYS A 87 23.32 -21.67 -3.36
N PRO A 88 22.81 -22.58 -4.21
CA PRO A 88 21.66 -22.24 -5.07
C PRO A 88 20.36 -22.01 -4.29
N LEU A 89 20.15 -22.68 -3.15
CA LEU A 89 18.96 -22.47 -2.31
C LEU A 89 18.99 -21.10 -1.63
N VAL A 90 20.14 -20.70 -1.10
CA VAL A 90 20.34 -19.36 -0.54
C VAL A 90 20.18 -18.28 -1.62
N ALA A 91 20.68 -18.52 -2.84
CA ALA A 91 20.48 -17.59 -3.95
C ALA A 91 19.00 -17.45 -4.32
N ALA A 92 18.23 -18.54 -4.30
CA ALA A 92 16.78 -18.50 -4.54
C ALA A 92 16.05 -17.70 -3.46
N TYR A 93 16.38 -17.93 -2.18
CA TYR A 93 15.80 -17.18 -1.07
C TYR A 93 16.16 -15.68 -1.14
N VAL A 94 17.41 -15.33 -1.42
CA VAL A 94 17.84 -13.93 -1.67
C VAL A 94 17.08 -13.31 -2.84
N SER A 95 16.82 -14.06 -3.92
CA SER A 95 16.05 -13.56 -5.05
C SER A 95 14.59 -13.27 -4.68
N MET A 96 14.00 -14.06 -3.79
CA MET A 96 12.66 -13.83 -3.26
C MET A 96 12.64 -12.59 -2.36
N LEU A 97 13.61 -12.46 -1.44
CA LEU A 97 13.77 -11.27 -0.62
C LEU A 97 13.85 -9.98 -1.46
N LYS A 98 14.62 -9.97 -2.56
CA LYS A 98 14.69 -8.81 -3.46
C LYS A 98 13.35 -8.44 -4.11
N GLN A 99 12.48 -9.42 -4.40
CA GLN A 99 11.13 -9.14 -4.89
C GLN A 99 10.25 -8.48 -3.82
N VAL A 100 10.34 -8.94 -2.57
CA VAL A 100 9.66 -8.30 -1.42
C VAL A 100 10.19 -6.88 -1.20
N GLU A 101 11.50 -6.68 -1.31
CA GLU A 101 12.14 -5.36 -1.21
C GLU A 101 11.61 -4.39 -2.29
N GLU A 102 11.53 -4.84 -3.54
CA GLU A 102 11.00 -4.04 -4.65
C GLU A 102 9.53 -3.66 -4.42
N GLY A 103 8.69 -4.62 -4.00
CA GLY A 103 7.30 -4.36 -3.64
C GLY A 103 7.18 -3.34 -2.50
N GLY A 104 7.98 -3.50 -1.44
CA GLY A 104 8.00 -2.56 -0.32
C GLY A 104 8.43 -1.15 -0.71
N LYS A 105 9.47 -1.01 -1.54
CA LYS A 105 9.93 0.30 -2.05
C LYS A 105 8.87 0.99 -2.91
N GLU A 106 8.13 0.22 -3.70
CA GLU A 106 7.02 0.76 -4.51
C GLU A 106 5.93 1.34 -3.61
N ILE A 107 5.57 0.65 -2.51
CA ILE A 107 4.63 1.19 -1.51
C ILE A 107 5.16 2.48 -0.90
N VAL A 108 6.41 2.49 -0.42
CA VAL A 108 7.02 3.69 0.19
C VAL A 108 6.97 4.88 -0.77
N SER A 109 7.40 4.69 -2.01
CA SER A 109 7.39 5.77 -3.02
C SER A 109 5.98 6.30 -3.29
N GLN A 110 4.96 5.44 -3.27
CA GLN A 110 3.59 5.83 -3.55
C GLN A 110 2.93 6.53 -2.35
N VAL A 111 3.26 6.11 -1.12
CA VAL A 111 2.86 6.84 0.09
C VAL A 111 3.52 8.22 0.13
N GLU A 112 4.81 8.32 -0.19
CA GLU A 112 5.51 9.61 -0.30
C GLU A 112 4.87 10.51 -1.37
N ALA A 113 4.52 9.95 -2.53
CA ALA A 113 3.84 10.67 -3.61
C ALA A 113 2.41 11.09 -3.25
N ALA A 114 1.70 10.29 -2.45
CA ALA A 114 0.38 10.63 -1.91
C ALA A 114 0.47 11.86 -0.98
N GLY A 115 1.56 11.97 -0.22
CA GLY A 115 1.87 13.13 0.61
C GLY A 115 0.85 13.34 1.75
N GLU A 116 0.22 14.53 1.82
CA GLU A 116 -0.78 14.91 2.84
C GLU A 116 -2.11 14.12 2.78
N LEU A 117 -2.15 12.94 2.17
CA LEU A 117 -3.33 12.09 2.14
C LEU A 117 -3.51 11.44 3.51
N THR A 118 -3.96 12.27 4.44
CA THR A 118 -4.22 11.95 5.84
C THR A 118 -5.73 12.06 6.08
N ASP A 119 -6.24 11.31 7.05
CA ASP A 119 -7.64 11.39 7.47
C ASP A 119 -8.05 12.84 7.77
N THR A 120 -7.18 13.61 8.44
CA THR A 120 -7.37 15.04 8.71
C THR A 120 -7.64 15.85 7.44
N LYS A 121 -6.88 15.61 6.36
CA LYS A 121 -7.06 16.34 5.10
C LYS A 121 -8.33 15.91 4.38
N ILE A 122 -8.64 14.61 4.40
CA ILE A 122 -9.86 14.05 3.82
C ILE A 122 -11.10 14.64 4.51
N ASP A 123 -11.08 14.69 5.84
CA ASP A 123 -12.15 15.24 6.67
C ASP A 123 -12.33 16.74 6.43
N ALA A 124 -11.22 17.51 6.43
CA ALA A 124 -11.26 18.94 6.16
C ALA A 124 -11.83 19.26 4.77
N THR A 125 -11.46 18.49 3.74
CA THR A 125 -12.03 18.68 2.39
C THR A 125 -13.49 18.24 2.32
N LEU A 126 -13.91 17.22 3.08
CA LEU A 126 -15.32 16.83 3.17
C LEU A 126 -16.16 17.93 3.83
N GLU A 127 -15.67 18.50 4.92
CA GLU A 127 -16.33 19.63 5.61
C GLU A 127 -16.40 20.85 4.69
N ALA A 128 -15.31 21.19 4.01
CA ALA A 128 -15.28 22.29 3.04
C ALA A 128 -16.31 22.08 1.91
N LEU A 129 -16.44 20.84 1.41
CA LEU A 129 -17.40 20.51 0.36
C LEU A 129 -18.84 20.71 0.84
N GLN A 130 -19.16 20.20 2.03
CA GLN A 130 -20.48 20.37 2.64
C GLN A 130 -20.80 21.86 2.88
N ASN A 131 -19.82 22.64 3.35
CA ASN A 131 -19.99 24.07 3.58
C ASN A 131 -20.18 24.85 2.27
N ALA A 132 -19.45 24.49 1.22
CA ALA A 132 -19.62 25.10 -0.11
C ALA A 132 -21.00 24.76 -0.71
N GLN A 133 -21.47 23.52 -0.57
CA GLN A 133 -22.82 23.13 -0.98
C GLN A 133 -23.90 23.92 -0.23
N LYS A 134 -23.79 24.05 1.09
CA LYS A 134 -24.71 24.87 1.90
C LYS A 134 -24.70 26.34 1.47
N ALA A 135 -23.54 26.89 1.11
CA ALA A 135 -23.44 28.26 0.62
C ALA A 135 -24.17 28.46 -0.72
N VAL A 136 -24.12 27.47 -1.62
CA VAL A 136 -24.90 27.50 -2.87
C VAL A 136 -26.41 27.45 -2.58
N VAL A 137 -26.86 26.56 -1.68
CA VAL A 137 -28.27 26.49 -1.26
C VAL A 137 -28.73 27.82 -0.67
N ALA A 138 -27.96 28.42 0.24
CA ALA A 138 -28.26 29.71 0.85
C ALA A 138 -28.30 30.85 -0.19
N ALA A 139 -27.39 30.85 -1.17
CA ALA A 139 -27.41 31.82 -2.26
C ALA A 139 -28.68 31.71 -3.12
N CYS A 140 -29.28 30.51 -3.18
CA CYS A 140 -30.50 30.20 -3.91
C CYS A 140 -31.80 30.38 -3.12
N GLU A 141 -31.74 30.79 -1.85
CA GLU A 141 -32.93 31.19 -1.09
C GLU A 141 -33.57 32.47 -1.63
N LYS A 142 -32.79 33.30 -2.35
CA LYS A 142 -33.30 34.47 -3.06
C LYS A 142 -33.62 34.09 -4.51
N PRO A 143 -34.70 34.64 -5.11
CA PRO A 143 -35.02 34.39 -6.51
C PRO A 143 -33.84 34.72 -7.44
N SER A 144 -33.40 33.74 -8.21
CA SER A 144 -32.33 33.86 -9.20
C SER A 144 -32.56 32.86 -10.33
N ASP A 145 -32.45 33.33 -11.59
CA ASP A 145 -32.55 32.48 -12.78
C ASP A 145 -31.35 31.52 -12.94
N ASP A 146 -30.30 31.71 -12.13
CA ASP A 146 -29.09 30.89 -12.15
C ASP A 146 -29.21 29.63 -11.28
N CYS A 147 -30.05 29.65 -10.25
CA CYS A 147 -30.23 28.52 -9.35
C CYS A 147 -30.71 27.23 -10.02
N PRO A 148 -31.68 27.25 -10.96
CA PRO A 148 -32.05 26.07 -11.74
C PRO A 148 -30.89 25.48 -12.56
N LYS A 149 -29.97 26.32 -13.06
CA LYS A 149 -28.81 25.86 -13.83
C LYS A 149 -27.84 25.06 -12.95
N VAL A 150 -27.58 25.56 -11.74
CA VAL A 150 -26.71 24.88 -10.76
C VAL A 150 -27.38 23.61 -10.24
N ALA A 151 -28.68 23.64 -9.96
CA ALA A 151 -29.45 22.46 -9.54
C ALA A 151 -29.39 21.33 -10.57
N ALA A 152 -29.49 21.64 -11.87
CA ALA A 152 -29.39 20.65 -12.94
C ALA A 152 -28.04 19.89 -12.95
N VAL A 153 -26.94 20.53 -12.52
CA VAL A 153 -25.64 19.86 -12.40
C VAL A 153 -25.63 18.89 -11.22
N PHE A 154 -26.24 19.25 -10.10
CA PHE A 154 -26.38 18.35 -8.95
C PHE A 154 -27.32 17.18 -9.23
N ASP A 155 -28.45 17.41 -9.92
CA ASP A 155 -29.40 16.36 -10.30
C ASP A 155 -28.79 15.37 -11.31
N ALA A 156 -27.81 15.82 -12.10
CA ALA A 156 -27.04 14.98 -13.01
C ALA A 156 -25.91 14.20 -12.32
N PHE A 157 -25.62 14.49 -11.04
CA PHE A 157 -24.63 13.74 -10.28
C PHE A 157 -25.17 12.33 -9.97
N PRO A 158 -24.39 11.26 -10.22
CA PRO A 158 -24.86 9.90 -10.04
C PRO A 158 -25.20 9.58 -8.58
N ASN A 159 -26.36 8.95 -8.36
CA ASN A 159 -26.82 8.52 -7.03
C ASN A 159 -25.98 7.37 -6.43
N SER A 160 -25.21 6.68 -7.25
CA SER A 160 -24.28 5.62 -6.87
C SER A 160 -23.14 5.53 -7.88
N VAL A 161 -21.92 5.38 -7.38
CA VAL A 161 -20.68 5.20 -8.15
C VAL A 161 -19.81 4.19 -7.43
N THR A 162 -19.02 3.40 -8.17
CA THR A 162 -17.94 2.60 -7.57
C THR A 162 -16.77 3.50 -7.16
N ASP A 163 -15.85 3.03 -6.32
CA ASP A 163 -14.73 3.84 -5.80
C ASP A 163 -13.87 4.46 -6.92
N ASP A 164 -13.69 3.72 -8.01
CA ASP A 164 -12.99 4.12 -9.23
C ASP A 164 -13.78 5.10 -10.13
N GLU A 165 -15.10 5.21 -9.94
CA GLU A 165 -15.98 6.16 -10.62
C GLU A 165 -16.22 7.46 -9.83
N VAL A 166 -15.96 7.46 -8.51
CA VAL A 166 -16.17 8.65 -7.65
C VAL A 166 -15.33 9.85 -8.14
N GLY A 167 -14.03 9.66 -8.38
CA GLY A 167 -13.14 10.72 -8.88
C GLY A 167 -13.63 11.33 -10.21
N PRO A 168 -13.87 10.50 -11.25
CA PRO A 168 -14.46 10.94 -12.51
C PRO A 168 -15.80 11.68 -12.37
N ALA A 169 -16.69 11.24 -11.48
CA ALA A 169 -17.97 11.89 -11.24
C ALA A 169 -17.80 13.31 -10.67
N PHE A 170 -16.93 13.49 -9.67
CA PHE A 170 -16.60 14.82 -9.14
C PHE A 170 -15.89 15.70 -10.17
N SER A 171 -15.02 15.13 -10.99
CA SER A 171 -14.33 15.86 -12.06
C SER A 171 -15.32 16.39 -13.10
N LYS A 172 -16.29 15.55 -13.51
CA LYS A 172 -17.38 15.96 -14.40
C LYS A 172 -18.25 17.05 -13.77
N MET A 173 -18.63 16.90 -12.50
CA MET A 173 -19.41 17.91 -11.78
C MET A 173 -18.70 19.27 -11.76
N GLY A 174 -17.40 19.29 -11.43
CA GLY A 174 -16.60 20.51 -11.47
C GLY A 174 -16.57 21.15 -12.86
N ALA A 175 -16.34 20.35 -13.90
CA ALA A 175 -16.31 20.83 -15.28
C ALA A 175 -17.67 21.34 -15.78
N ASP A 176 -18.77 20.72 -15.37
CA ASP A 176 -20.12 21.15 -15.77
C ASP A 176 -20.53 22.42 -15.02
N LEU A 177 -20.15 22.59 -13.75
CA LEU A 177 -20.31 23.85 -13.02
C LEU A 177 -19.50 24.99 -13.66
N GLU A 178 -18.28 24.73 -14.14
CA GLU A 178 -17.44 25.75 -14.80
C GLU A 178 -17.99 26.26 -16.13
N LYS A 179 -18.80 25.45 -16.82
CA LYS A 179 -19.44 25.83 -18.09
C LYS A 179 -20.68 26.68 -17.87
N LEU A 180 -21.18 26.81 -16.65
CA LEU A 180 -22.38 27.59 -16.39
C LEU A 180 -22.10 29.09 -16.56
N GLU A 181 -22.86 29.72 -17.45
CA GLU A 181 -22.92 31.17 -17.53
C GLU A 181 -23.84 31.70 -16.42
N LEU A 182 -23.22 32.07 -15.30
CA LEU A 182 -23.88 32.66 -14.14
C LEU A 182 -23.69 34.18 -14.12
N ALA A 183 -24.74 34.91 -13.78
CA ALA A 183 -24.68 36.35 -13.58
C ALA A 183 -23.87 36.69 -12.32
N ASP A 184 -23.25 37.87 -12.30
CA ASP A 184 -22.52 38.33 -11.12
C ASP A 184 -23.46 38.46 -9.92
N GLY A 185 -23.11 37.79 -8.83
CA GLY A 185 -23.95 37.75 -7.64
C GLY A 185 -23.64 36.58 -6.72
N PRO A 186 -24.45 36.39 -5.67
CA PRO A 186 -24.20 35.38 -4.63
C PRO A 186 -24.09 33.95 -5.18
N VAL A 187 -24.91 33.59 -6.18
CA VAL A 187 -24.92 32.25 -6.78
C VAL A 187 -23.60 31.96 -7.51
N LYS A 188 -23.11 32.90 -8.33
CA LYS A 188 -21.82 32.76 -9.02
C LYS A 188 -20.66 32.68 -8.03
N THR A 189 -20.65 33.52 -7.00
CA THR A 189 -19.61 33.49 -5.96
C THR A 189 -19.59 32.15 -5.23
N ALA A 190 -20.75 31.67 -4.75
CA ALA A 190 -20.85 30.40 -4.05
C ALA A 190 -20.48 29.21 -4.96
N THR A 191 -20.92 29.22 -6.23
CA THR A 191 -20.58 28.18 -7.21
C THR A 191 -19.09 28.16 -7.53
N THR A 192 -18.45 29.33 -7.61
CA THR A 192 -17.00 29.43 -7.83
C THR A 192 -16.21 28.82 -6.68
N GLU A 193 -16.62 29.05 -5.42
CA GLU A 193 -15.99 28.41 -4.26
C GLU A 193 -16.24 26.90 -4.25
N LEU A 194 -17.45 26.44 -4.59
CA LEU A 194 -17.74 25.02 -4.76
C LEU A 194 -16.83 24.37 -5.81
N ILE A 195 -16.64 24.99 -6.98
CA ILE A 195 -15.75 24.49 -8.04
C ILE A 195 -14.33 24.28 -7.50
N LYS A 196 -13.79 25.22 -6.72
CA LYS A 196 -12.46 25.09 -6.13
C LYS A 196 -12.37 23.87 -5.22
N VAL A 197 -13.32 23.72 -4.29
CA VAL A 197 -13.34 22.60 -3.34
C VAL A 197 -13.54 21.26 -4.05
N VAL A 198 -14.37 21.23 -5.10
CA VAL A 198 -14.57 20.03 -5.94
C VAL A 198 -13.27 19.62 -6.62
N LYS A 199 -12.52 20.57 -7.18
CA LYS A 199 -11.20 20.28 -7.77
C LYS A 199 -10.20 19.75 -6.75
N GLU A 200 -10.17 20.32 -5.54
CA GLU A 200 -9.35 19.80 -4.44
C GLU A 200 -9.74 18.37 -4.06
N LYS A 201 -11.05 18.09 -3.97
CA LYS A 201 -11.57 16.74 -3.70
C LYS A 201 -11.17 15.74 -4.79
N VAL A 202 -11.23 16.12 -6.06
CA VAL A 202 -10.79 15.29 -7.20
C VAL A 202 -9.32 14.92 -7.06
N VAL A 203 -8.45 15.89 -6.77
CA VAL A 203 -7.01 15.62 -6.57
C VAL A 203 -6.78 14.62 -5.43
N LEU A 204 -7.50 14.74 -4.32
CA LEU A 204 -7.40 13.79 -3.21
C LEU A 204 -7.88 12.39 -3.60
N LEU A 205 -9.01 12.28 -4.30
CA LEU A 205 -9.56 11.00 -4.77
C LEU A 205 -8.62 10.31 -5.76
N GLU A 206 -8.04 11.04 -6.71
CA GLU A 206 -7.08 10.50 -7.66
C GLU A 206 -5.83 9.96 -6.96
N LYS A 207 -5.32 10.69 -5.97
CA LYS A 207 -4.19 10.22 -5.15
C LYS A 207 -4.56 8.97 -4.35
N ALA A 208 -5.75 8.92 -3.75
CA ALA A 208 -6.23 7.76 -3.00
C ALA A 208 -6.36 6.52 -3.89
N VAL A 209 -6.96 6.64 -5.08
CA VAL A 209 -7.10 5.54 -6.04
C VAL A 209 -5.73 5.05 -6.53
N ARG A 210 -4.78 5.96 -6.81
CA ARG A 210 -3.41 5.58 -7.20
C ARG A 210 -2.70 4.81 -6.09
N LEU A 211 -2.82 5.31 -4.86
CA LEU A 211 -2.24 4.66 -3.70
C LEU A 211 -2.84 3.26 -3.49
N GLN A 212 -4.17 3.13 -3.54
CA GLN A 212 -4.84 1.84 -3.40
C GLN A 212 -4.40 0.84 -4.46
N LYS A 213 -4.36 1.23 -5.74
CA LYS A 213 -3.88 0.36 -6.83
C LYS A 213 -2.42 -0.05 -6.64
N ALA A 214 -1.58 0.87 -6.17
CA ALA A 214 -0.19 0.56 -5.88
C ALA A 214 -0.06 -0.42 -4.70
N LEU A 215 -0.82 -0.23 -3.63
CA LEU A 215 -0.86 -1.14 -2.48
C LEU A 215 -1.36 -2.53 -2.89
N GLU A 216 -2.37 -2.62 -3.76
CA GLU A 216 -2.86 -3.90 -4.29
C GLU A 216 -1.81 -4.60 -5.17
N ALA A 217 -1.16 -3.86 -6.07
CA ALA A 217 -0.13 -4.41 -6.95
C ALA A 217 1.11 -4.86 -6.17
N ALA A 218 1.58 -4.04 -5.22
CA ALA A 218 2.71 -4.38 -4.36
C ALA A 218 2.36 -5.51 -3.39
N GLY A 219 1.15 -5.50 -2.82
CA GLY A 219 0.65 -6.59 -1.99
C GLY A 219 0.66 -7.92 -2.74
N LYS A 220 0.23 -7.93 -4.00
CA LYS A 220 0.32 -9.11 -4.86
C LYS A 220 1.75 -9.58 -5.10
N LYS A 221 2.71 -8.68 -5.31
CA LYS A 221 4.14 -9.06 -5.45
C LYS A 221 4.67 -9.73 -4.17
N ILE A 222 4.27 -9.21 -3.01
CA ILE A 222 4.62 -9.80 -1.72
C ILE A 222 3.97 -11.17 -1.56
N ASP A 223 2.67 -11.31 -1.85
CA ASP A 223 1.96 -12.60 -1.86
C ASP A 223 2.64 -13.63 -2.77
N ASP A 224 2.98 -13.24 -4.00
CA ASP A 224 3.65 -14.10 -4.98
C ASP A 224 5.07 -14.51 -4.53
N ALA A 225 5.76 -13.64 -3.77
CA ALA A 225 7.07 -13.94 -3.19
C ALA A 225 6.96 -14.87 -1.97
N VAL A 226 5.99 -14.63 -1.07
CA VAL A 226 5.72 -15.52 0.08
C VAL A 226 5.27 -16.91 -0.38
N ALA A 227 4.48 -17.01 -1.46
CA ALA A 227 4.12 -18.31 -2.02
C ALA A 227 5.35 -19.08 -2.56
N GLN A 228 6.42 -18.39 -2.96
CA GLN A 228 7.70 -19.02 -3.31
C GLN A 228 8.52 -19.38 -2.06
N GLU A 229 8.34 -18.66 -0.96
CA GLU A 229 9.03 -18.88 0.32
C GLU A 229 8.82 -20.29 0.83
N ASP A 230 7.58 -20.76 0.91
CA ASP A 230 7.24 -22.11 1.40
C ASP A 230 8.08 -23.18 0.69
N LYS A 231 8.18 -23.09 -0.65
CA LYS A 231 8.96 -24.03 -1.44
C LYS A 231 10.46 -23.93 -1.16
N VAL A 232 10.99 -22.71 -1.09
CA VAL A 232 12.43 -22.50 -0.88
C VAL A 232 12.85 -22.90 0.53
N VAL A 233 12.01 -22.62 1.53
CA VAL A 233 12.24 -23.03 2.92
C VAL A 233 12.08 -24.55 3.07
N ASP A 234 11.12 -25.17 2.39
CA ASP A 234 11.01 -26.64 2.34
C ASP A 234 12.23 -27.30 1.68
N ASP A 235 12.74 -26.74 0.58
CA ASP A 235 13.94 -27.22 -0.08
C ASP A 235 15.19 -27.06 0.83
N LEU A 236 15.29 -25.94 1.57
CA LEU A 236 16.32 -25.72 2.59
C LEU A 236 16.20 -26.73 3.73
N ASN A 237 14.99 -26.96 4.23
CA ASN A 237 14.70 -27.96 5.27
C ASN A 237 15.05 -29.38 4.80
N GLY A 238 14.70 -29.75 3.57
CA GLY A 238 15.07 -31.03 2.98
C GLY A 238 16.58 -31.19 2.85
N PHE A 239 17.27 -30.15 2.37
CA PHE A 239 18.72 -30.18 2.20
C PHE A 239 19.48 -30.26 3.53
N CYS A 240 19.09 -29.41 4.49
CA CYS A 240 19.71 -29.32 5.81
C CYS A 240 19.27 -30.45 6.76
N GLY A 241 18.10 -31.04 6.51
CA GLY A 241 17.54 -32.18 7.25
C GLY A 241 18.04 -33.55 6.78
N ALA A 242 18.45 -33.69 5.51
CA ALA A 242 19.01 -34.92 4.95
C ALA A 242 20.49 -35.15 5.37
N GLY A 243 20.81 -34.95 6.65
CA GLY A 243 22.14 -35.14 7.25
C GLY A 243 22.35 -36.53 7.83
#